data_AF-A0A1A2WRS7-F1
#
_entry.id   AF-A0A1A2WRS7-F1
#
_cell.length_a   1.000
_cell.length_b   1.000
_cell.length_c   1.000
_cell.angle_alpha   90.00
_cell.angle_beta   90.00
_cell.angle_gamma   90.00
#
_symmetry.space_group_name_H-M   'P 1'
#
loop_
_entity.id
_entity.type
_entity.pdbx_description
1 polymer ?
#
loop_
_entity_poly.entity_id
_entity_poly.type
_entity_poly.pdbx_seq_one_letter_code
_entity_poly.pdbx_strand_id
1 'polypeptide(L)'
;MEGKFVMSNPQTQRALDEITKWAREFAAGGNPDGGENITFAIARQGSHTIANAFLTEGDCTQPFVPSGKRGTLHNQPPPELPPTAFFITGTHDVDQVPISMEADLNAGIVTLNGPFAEIPSTLEFKLEYLEHFTDDNGKNLAFYSKSDKPDDKAGYITVFCLIGAA
;
A
#
# COMPACT_ATOMS: atom_id res chain seq x y z
N MET A 1 -22.01 0.75 23.00
CA MET A 1 -20.91 1.62 23.48
C MET A 1 -19.63 0.82 23.28
N GLU A 2 -19.09 0.81 22.05
CA GLU A 2 -17.86 0.08 21.73
C GLU A 2 -16.75 1.09 21.51
N GLY A 3 -16.19 1.54 22.62
CA GLY A 3 -14.93 2.24 22.62
C GLY A 3 -13.81 1.22 22.65
N LYS A 4 -12.99 1.20 21.60
CA LYS A 4 -11.54 1.46 21.67
C LYS A 4 -10.94 1.15 20.29
N PHE A 5 -10.88 2.17 19.44
CA PHE A 5 -9.80 2.26 18.48
C PHE A 5 -8.51 2.21 19.30
N VAL A 6 -7.86 1.05 19.24
CA VAL A 6 -6.63 0.72 19.97
C VAL A 6 -5.61 1.84 19.72
N MET A 7 -4.96 2.29 20.79
CA MET A 7 -3.88 3.29 20.73
C MET A 7 -2.93 2.93 19.58
N SER A 8 -2.78 3.82 18.62
CA SER A 8 -1.98 3.59 17.42
C SER A 8 -0.57 3.13 17.83
N ASN A 9 -0.11 1.99 17.30
CA ASN A 9 1.24 1.50 17.54
C ASN A 9 2.25 2.62 17.18
N PRO A 10 3.08 3.09 18.13
CA PRO A 10 4.04 4.17 17.89
C PRO A 10 4.98 3.90 16.72
N GLN A 11 5.31 2.63 16.45
CA GLN A 11 6.14 2.25 15.30
C GLN A 11 5.41 2.47 13.98
N THR A 12 4.11 2.15 13.92
CA THR A 12 3.26 2.45 12.77
C THR A 12 3.19 3.95 12.52
N GLN A 13 3.00 4.75 13.58
CA GLN A 13 2.96 6.20 13.42
C GLN A 13 4.29 6.76 12.90
N ARG A 14 5.43 6.23 13.37
CA ARG A 14 6.76 6.60 12.86
C ARG A 14 6.97 6.21 11.40
N ALA A 15 6.57 5.00 11.01
CA ALA A 15 6.69 4.55 9.63
C ALA A 15 5.81 5.38 8.69
N LEU A 16 4.57 5.71 9.09
CA LEU A 16 3.71 6.62 8.32
C LEU A 16 4.27 8.05 8.25
N ASP A 17 4.88 8.54 9.32
CA ASP A 17 5.57 9.84 9.33
C ASP A 17 6.79 9.84 8.38
N GLU A 18 7.53 8.73 8.29
CA GLU A 18 8.67 8.58 7.39
C GLU A 18 8.23 8.55 5.91
N ILE A 19 7.21 7.77 5.56
CA ILE A 19 6.61 7.77 4.21
C ILE A 19 6.14 9.19 3.84
N THR A 20 5.52 9.88 4.80
CA THR A 20 5.07 11.26 4.61
C THR A 20 6.23 12.22 4.33
N LYS A 21 7.37 12.06 5.02
CA LYS A 21 8.57 12.86 4.78
C LYS A 21 9.03 12.68 3.34
N TRP A 22 9.15 11.44 2.87
CA TRP A 22 9.55 11.15 1.48
C TRP A 22 8.59 11.79 0.47
N ALA A 23 7.27 11.58 0.66
CA ALA A 23 6.26 12.09 -0.25
C ALA A 23 6.23 13.62 -0.34
N ARG A 24 6.40 14.31 0.80
CA ARG A 24 6.47 15.79 0.85
C ARG A 24 7.70 16.32 0.14
N GLU A 25 8.83 15.63 0.25
CA GLU A 25 10.08 16.07 -0.39
C GLU A 25 10.01 15.89 -1.91
N PHE A 26 9.49 14.77 -2.40
CA PHE A 26 9.22 14.58 -3.84
C PHE A 26 8.22 15.60 -4.38
N ALA A 27 7.14 15.88 -3.65
CA ALA A 27 6.15 16.89 -4.03
C ALA A 27 6.75 18.32 -4.09
N ALA A 28 7.86 18.57 -3.38
CA ALA A 28 8.62 19.82 -3.45
C ALA A 28 9.70 19.82 -4.54
N GLY A 29 9.81 18.75 -5.34
CA GLY A 29 10.84 18.59 -6.38
C GLY A 29 12.21 18.16 -5.85
N GLY A 30 12.28 17.64 -4.63
CA GLY A 30 13.49 17.09 -4.03
C GLY A 30 13.65 15.58 -4.24
N ASN A 31 14.77 15.05 -3.72
CA ASN A 31 15.15 13.64 -3.80
C ASN A 31 15.37 13.11 -2.37
N PRO A 32 14.31 12.68 -1.66
CA PRO A 32 14.38 12.28 -0.26
C PRO A 32 15.42 11.21 -0.04
N ASP A 33 16.38 11.51 0.83
CA ASP A 33 17.51 10.66 1.18
C ASP A 33 18.26 10.09 -0.05
N GLY A 34 18.27 10.83 -1.17
CA GLY A 34 18.89 10.43 -2.44
C GLY A 34 18.07 9.46 -3.29
N GLY A 35 16.81 9.20 -2.94
CA GLY A 35 15.92 8.32 -3.70
C GLY A 35 15.31 8.98 -4.94
N GLU A 36 14.89 8.15 -5.90
CA GLU A 36 14.34 8.56 -7.19
C GLU A 36 12.81 8.49 -7.24
N ASN A 37 12.21 7.53 -6.54
CA ASN A 37 10.76 7.36 -6.49
C ASN A 37 10.29 6.62 -5.22
N ILE A 38 8.98 6.68 -4.97
CA ILE A 38 8.29 5.87 -3.95
C ILE A 38 7.45 4.83 -4.67
N THR A 39 7.75 3.55 -4.45
CA THR A 39 6.93 2.44 -4.95
C THR A 39 6.18 1.78 -3.81
N PHE A 40 5.14 1.05 -4.17
CA PHE A 40 4.44 0.16 -3.27
C PHE A 40 4.36 -1.24 -3.85
N ALA A 41 4.31 -2.24 -2.97
CA ALA A 41 3.95 -3.60 -3.30
C ALA A 41 2.93 -4.10 -2.27
N ILE A 42 1.89 -4.81 -2.74
CA ILE A 42 0.85 -5.36 -1.89
C ILE A 42 0.61 -6.81 -2.27
N ALA A 43 0.68 -7.68 -1.27
CA ALA A 43 0.29 -9.08 -1.36
C ALA A 43 -0.97 -9.30 -0.53
N ARG A 44 -2.06 -9.72 -1.18
CA ARG A 44 -3.24 -10.24 -0.48
C ARG A 44 -3.07 -11.73 -0.25
N GLN A 45 -2.97 -12.13 1.02
CA GLN A 45 -2.99 -13.51 1.47
C GLN A 45 -4.46 -13.95 1.48
N GLY A 46 -4.88 -14.67 0.43
CA GLY A 46 -6.28 -15.08 0.25
C GLY A 46 -6.87 -15.77 1.48
N SER A 47 -8.18 -15.57 1.73
CA SER A 47 -8.87 -16.24 2.82
C SER A 47 -9.30 -17.65 2.40
N HIS A 48 -8.68 -18.69 2.96
CA HIS A 48 -9.05 -20.11 2.86
C HIS A 48 -8.93 -20.77 1.47
N THR A 49 -8.91 -20.02 0.36
CA THR A 49 -8.60 -20.52 -1.00
C THR A 49 -7.57 -19.62 -1.68
N ILE A 50 -6.70 -20.21 -2.52
CA ILE A 50 -5.66 -19.47 -3.25
C ILE A 50 -6.25 -18.56 -4.34
N ALA A 51 -7.47 -18.87 -4.83
CA ALA A 51 -8.15 -18.21 -5.94
C ALA A 51 -8.29 -16.69 -5.79
N ASN A 52 -8.22 -16.18 -4.56
CA ASN A 52 -8.37 -14.75 -4.26
C ASN A 52 -7.08 -14.09 -3.74
N ALA A 53 -5.96 -14.80 -3.77
CA ALA A 53 -4.66 -14.22 -3.50
C ALA A 53 -4.18 -13.44 -4.73
N PHE A 54 -3.61 -12.27 -4.50
CA PHE A 54 -2.99 -11.48 -5.57
C PHE A 54 -1.73 -10.78 -5.10
N LEU A 55 -0.91 -10.42 -6.08
CA LEU A 55 0.22 -9.52 -5.93
C LEU A 55 -0.01 -8.29 -6.81
N THR A 56 0.43 -7.13 -6.36
CA THR A 56 0.42 -5.90 -7.15
C THR A 56 1.57 -5.00 -6.72
N GLU A 57 2.06 -4.19 -7.64
CA GLU A 57 3.02 -3.14 -7.39
C GLU A 57 2.68 -1.89 -8.20
N GLY A 58 3.24 -0.76 -7.80
CA GLY A 58 3.14 0.47 -8.57
C GLY A 58 3.98 1.60 -8.02
N ASP A 59 4.04 2.69 -8.77
CA ASP A 59 4.66 3.94 -8.37
C ASP A 59 3.61 4.87 -7.73
N CYS A 60 3.98 5.54 -6.64
CA CYS A 60 3.14 6.50 -5.91
C CYS A 60 3.87 7.82 -5.58
N THR A 61 4.90 8.17 -6.34
CA THR A 61 5.79 9.30 -6.07
C THR A 61 5.11 10.67 -6.17
N GLN A 62 4.24 10.88 -7.16
CA GLN A 62 3.85 12.22 -7.62
C GLN A 62 2.34 12.59 -7.58
N PRO A 63 1.42 11.78 -7.04
CA PRO A 63 0.14 12.31 -6.57
C PRO A 63 0.05 12.26 -5.04
N PHE A 64 0.99 12.89 -4.33
CA PHE A 64 0.81 13.13 -2.90
C PHE A 64 -0.11 14.33 -2.69
N VAL A 65 -1.21 14.13 -1.94
CA VAL A 65 -2.13 15.19 -1.54
C VAL A 65 -1.93 15.48 -0.05
N PRO A 66 -1.21 16.56 0.31
CA PRO A 66 -0.99 16.91 1.71
C PRO A 66 -2.32 17.25 2.40
N SER A 67 -2.58 16.64 3.56
CA SER A 67 -3.75 16.93 4.38
C SER A 67 -3.50 16.52 5.83
N GLY A 68 -4.01 17.28 6.79
CA GLY A 68 -3.76 17.03 8.22
C GLY A 68 -2.25 17.02 8.55
N LYS A 69 -1.83 16.06 9.39
CA LYS A 69 -0.42 15.89 9.75
C LYS A 69 0.38 15.30 8.58
N ARG A 70 -0.23 14.37 7.84
CA ARG A 70 0.39 13.61 6.76
C ARG A 70 -0.24 13.97 5.42
N GLY A 71 -1.06 13.10 4.88
CA GLY A 71 -1.72 13.28 3.59
C GLY A 71 -2.10 11.92 3.00
N THR A 72 -2.35 11.93 1.71
CA THR A 72 -2.78 10.76 0.95
C THR A 72 -1.81 10.50 -0.20
N LEU A 73 -1.37 9.26 -0.35
CA LEU A 73 -0.67 8.77 -1.54
C LEU A 73 -1.67 8.14 -2.51
N HIS A 74 -1.44 8.31 -3.79
CA HIS A 74 -2.17 7.59 -4.84
C HIS A 74 -1.16 6.90 -5.78
N ASN A 75 -1.59 5.88 -6.52
CA ASN A 75 -0.81 5.43 -7.66
C ASN A 75 -0.67 6.54 -8.71
N GLN A 76 0.39 6.51 -9.54
CA GLN A 76 0.60 7.50 -10.60
C GLN A 76 -0.65 7.69 -11.48
N PRO A 77 -1.02 8.96 -11.79
CA PRO A 77 -2.12 9.25 -12.68
C PRO A 77 -1.71 9.00 -14.15
N PRO A 78 -2.68 9.02 -15.10
CA PRO A 78 -2.38 9.00 -16.52
C PRO A 78 -1.34 10.08 -16.92
N PRO A 79 -0.43 9.82 -17.87
CA PRO A 79 -0.49 8.75 -18.88
C PRO A 79 0.02 7.38 -18.43
N GLU A 80 0.52 7.27 -17.20
CA GLU A 80 1.00 5.99 -16.68
C GLU A 80 -0.12 4.95 -16.63
N LEU A 81 0.25 3.69 -16.88
CA LEU A 81 -0.70 2.59 -16.77
C LEU A 81 -1.05 2.38 -15.29
N PRO A 82 -2.32 2.09 -14.97
CA PRO A 82 -2.69 1.76 -13.60
C PRO A 82 -1.95 0.50 -13.14
N PRO A 83 -1.62 0.39 -11.84
CA PRO A 83 -1.09 -0.83 -11.27
C PRO A 83 -2.02 -2.01 -11.57
N THR A 84 -1.45 -3.19 -11.73
CA THR A 84 -2.18 -4.42 -12.05
C THR A 84 -2.10 -5.39 -10.87
N ALA A 85 -3.24 -5.94 -10.46
CA ALA A 85 -3.32 -7.06 -9.54
C ALA A 85 -3.28 -8.37 -10.33
N PHE A 86 -2.32 -9.22 -9.99
CA PHE A 86 -2.12 -10.54 -10.57
C PHE A 86 -2.70 -11.59 -9.63
N PHE A 87 -3.88 -12.11 -9.96
CA PHE A 87 -4.59 -13.13 -9.18
C PHE A 87 -4.10 -14.53 -9.58
N ILE A 88 -3.91 -15.39 -8.59
CA ILE A 88 -3.59 -16.80 -8.83
C ILE A 88 -4.91 -17.58 -8.86
N THR A 89 -5.48 -17.77 -10.03
CA THR A 89 -6.79 -18.41 -10.21
C THR A 89 -6.63 -19.89 -10.60
N GLY A 90 -6.46 -20.76 -9.60
CA GLY A 90 -6.37 -22.21 -9.82
C GLY A 90 -4.94 -22.74 -9.99
N THR A 91 -4.75 -23.81 -10.76
CA THR A 91 -3.47 -24.54 -10.77
C THR A 91 -2.34 -23.79 -11.47
N HIS A 92 -2.60 -23.00 -12.54
CA HIS A 92 -1.55 -22.27 -13.29
C HIS A 92 -2.01 -21.01 -14.03
N ASP A 93 -3.27 -20.57 -13.90
CA ASP A 93 -3.76 -19.37 -14.60
C ASP A 93 -3.54 -18.11 -13.76
N VAL A 94 -3.27 -16.99 -14.44
CA VAL A 94 -3.06 -15.68 -13.82
C VAL A 94 -4.02 -14.68 -14.44
N ASP A 95 -5.01 -14.27 -13.66
CA ASP A 95 -5.91 -13.18 -14.05
C ASP A 95 -5.29 -11.83 -13.69
N GLN A 96 -5.44 -10.86 -14.59
CA GLN A 96 -4.86 -9.52 -14.46
C GLN A 96 -5.97 -8.48 -14.40
N VAL A 97 -5.97 -7.71 -13.33
CA VAL A 97 -7.01 -6.70 -13.09
C VAL A 97 -6.34 -5.35 -12.86
N PRO A 98 -6.66 -4.29 -13.63
CA PRO A 98 -6.19 -2.96 -13.31
C PRO A 98 -6.82 -2.48 -12.00
N ILE A 99 -6.04 -1.83 -11.16
CA ILE A 99 -6.49 -1.31 -9.88
C ILE A 99 -6.12 0.17 -9.72
N SER A 100 -6.80 0.83 -8.79
CA SER A 100 -6.34 2.09 -8.19
C SER A 100 -5.95 1.86 -6.74
N MET A 101 -4.85 2.46 -6.31
CA MET A 101 -4.41 2.44 -4.91
C MET A 101 -4.47 3.84 -4.32
N GLU A 102 -5.02 3.93 -3.12
CA GLU A 102 -4.95 5.10 -2.26
C GLU A 102 -4.45 4.67 -0.87
N ALA A 103 -3.53 5.44 -0.28
CA ALA A 103 -3.11 5.26 1.10
C ALA A 103 -3.30 6.57 1.89
N ASP A 104 -4.31 6.60 2.76
CA ASP A 104 -4.47 7.67 3.75
C ASP A 104 -3.47 7.42 4.89
N LEU A 105 -2.37 8.18 4.87
CA LEU A 105 -1.32 8.06 5.86
C LEU A 105 -1.75 8.61 7.23
N ASN A 106 -2.73 9.53 7.30
CA ASN A 106 -3.25 10.02 8.57
C ASN A 106 -3.96 8.90 9.33
N ALA A 107 -4.83 8.16 8.65
CA ALA A 107 -5.56 7.03 9.22
C ALA A 107 -4.72 5.73 9.27
N GLY A 108 -3.71 5.62 8.41
CA GLY A 108 -2.97 4.39 8.17
C GLY A 108 -3.84 3.36 7.45
N ILE A 109 -4.64 3.79 6.48
CA ILE A 109 -5.57 2.94 5.73
C ILE A 109 -5.15 2.91 4.27
N VAL A 110 -5.16 1.72 3.67
CA VAL A 110 -5.01 1.53 2.23
C VAL A 110 -6.35 1.11 1.65
N THR A 111 -6.71 1.74 0.54
CA THR A 111 -7.88 1.42 -0.27
C THR A 111 -7.43 0.96 -1.66
N LEU A 112 -7.89 -0.21 -2.08
CA LEU A 112 -7.72 -0.72 -3.43
C LEU A 112 -9.08 -0.82 -4.11
N ASN A 113 -9.21 -0.25 -5.29
CA ASN A 113 -10.39 -0.44 -6.13
C ASN A 113 -10.02 -1.17 -7.41
N GLY A 114 -10.87 -2.12 -7.81
CA GLY A 114 -10.71 -2.86 -9.06
C GLY A 114 -11.95 -3.68 -9.40
N PRO A 115 -12.12 -4.06 -10.67
CA PRO A 115 -13.21 -4.96 -11.09
C PRO A 115 -12.89 -6.42 -10.72
N PHE A 116 -12.76 -6.70 -9.43
CA PHE A 116 -12.48 -8.04 -8.92
C PHE A 116 -13.70 -8.95 -9.10
N ALA A 117 -13.48 -10.19 -9.58
CA ALA A 117 -14.57 -11.11 -9.90
C ALA A 117 -15.19 -11.78 -8.67
N GLU A 118 -14.34 -12.17 -7.70
CA GLU A 118 -14.73 -13.03 -6.58
C GLU A 118 -14.68 -12.35 -5.20
N ILE A 119 -14.15 -11.12 -5.12
CA ILE A 119 -14.02 -10.34 -3.89
C ILE A 119 -14.62 -8.93 -4.06
N PRO A 120 -14.92 -8.20 -2.97
CA PRO A 120 -15.50 -6.86 -3.07
C PRO A 120 -14.64 -5.93 -3.93
N SER A 121 -15.26 -5.16 -4.83
CA SER A 121 -14.59 -4.23 -5.75
C SER A 121 -13.76 -3.16 -5.06
N THR A 122 -13.99 -2.95 -3.77
CA THR A 122 -13.25 -2.04 -2.90
C THR A 122 -12.75 -2.82 -1.69
N LEU A 123 -11.43 -2.89 -1.55
CA LEU A 123 -10.75 -3.46 -0.40
C LEU A 123 -10.18 -2.31 0.43
N GLU A 124 -10.39 -2.35 1.73
CA GLU A 124 -9.91 -1.31 2.65
C GLU A 124 -9.33 -2.00 3.87
N PHE A 125 -8.08 -1.69 4.22
CA PHE A 125 -7.39 -2.33 5.33
C PHE A 125 -6.43 -1.39 6.04
N LYS A 126 -6.24 -1.63 7.33
CA LYS A 126 -5.42 -0.79 8.20
C LYS A 126 -4.01 -1.33 8.35
N LEU A 127 -3.03 -0.47 8.08
CA LEU A 127 -1.61 -0.77 8.18
C LEU A 127 -1.18 -0.89 9.65
N GLU A 128 -0.52 -2.01 9.97
CA GLU A 128 0.22 -2.20 11.21
C GLU A 128 1.68 -2.46 10.88
N TYR A 129 2.58 -1.71 11.51
CA TYR A 129 4.02 -1.81 11.24
C TYR A 129 4.53 -3.23 11.52
N LEU A 130 5.26 -3.78 10.55
CA LEU A 130 5.93 -5.06 10.66
C LEU A 130 7.43 -4.85 10.84
N GLU A 131 8.08 -4.20 9.87
CA GLU A 131 9.54 -4.08 9.83
C GLU A 131 10.01 -2.91 8.97
N HIS A 132 11.23 -2.44 9.24
CA HIS A 132 11.99 -1.51 8.40
C HIS A 132 13.29 -2.20 8.03
N PHE A 133 13.59 -2.26 6.75
CA PHE A 133 14.85 -2.79 6.24
C PHE A 133 15.35 -1.92 5.09
N THR A 134 16.67 -1.91 4.90
CA THR A 134 17.34 -1.16 3.85
C THR A 134 18.25 -2.12 3.11
N ASP A 135 18.29 -2.02 1.80
CA ASP A 135 19.25 -2.71 0.95
C ASP A 135 19.95 -1.69 0.04
N ASP A 136 20.79 -2.18 -0.86
CA ASP A 136 21.53 -1.32 -1.81
C ASP A 136 20.60 -0.54 -2.75
N ASN A 137 19.33 -0.95 -2.87
CA ASN A 137 18.35 -0.40 -3.81
C ASN A 137 17.31 0.52 -3.15
N GLY A 138 17.28 0.65 -1.81
CA GLY A 138 16.31 1.54 -1.17
C GLY A 138 16.00 1.25 0.30
N LYS A 139 15.08 2.07 0.83
CA LYS A 139 14.52 1.94 2.19
C LYS A 139 13.11 1.40 2.12
N ASN A 140 12.85 0.31 2.83
CA ASN A 140 11.60 -0.43 2.77
C ASN A 140 10.88 -0.40 4.12
N LEU A 141 9.61 0.01 4.12
CA LEU A 141 8.72 -0.05 5.28
C LEU A 141 7.63 -1.06 5.01
N ALA A 142 7.67 -2.17 5.75
CA ALA A 142 6.69 -3.25 5.65
C ALA A 142 5.62 -3.13 6.72
N PHE A 143 4.40 -3.44 6.31
CA PHE A 143 3.20 -3.44 7.12
C PHE A 143 2.44 -4.74 6.92
N TYR A 144 1.82 -5.20 7.99
CA TYR A 144 0.84 -6.26 7.98
C TYR A 144 -0.54 -5.69 8.27
N SER A 145 -1.57 -6.24 7.64
CA SER A 145 -2.96 -5.91 7.93
C SER A 145 -3.80 -7.19 7.95
N LYS A 146 -4.77 -7.27 8.85
CA LYS A 146 -5.89 -8.21 8.75
C LYS A 146 -7.13 -7.41 8.46
N SER A 147 -7.88 -7.80 7.45
CA SER A 147 -9.20 -7.21 7.25
C SER A 147 -10.12 -7.61 8.40
N ASP A 148 -10.80 -6.63 8.97
CA ASP A 148 -11.78 -6.78 10.04
C ASP A 148 -13.21 -6.95 9.49
N LYS A 149 -13.36 -6.87 8.16
CA LYS A 149 -14.64 -7.02 7.49
C LYS A 149 -15.06 -8.49 7.44
N PRO A 150 -16.33 -8.82 7.76
CA PRO A 150 -16.79 -10.21 7.80
C PRO A 150 -16.67 -10.97 6.47
N ASP A 151 -16.78 -10.24 5.35
CA ASP A 151 -16.72 -10.70 3.96
C ASP A 151 -15.30 -10.74 3.38
N ASP A 152 -14.32 -10.20 4.09
CA ASP A 152 -12.91 -10.22 3.71
C ASP A 152 -12.05 -10.64 4.90
N LYS A 153 -11.71 -11.93 4.98
CA LYS A 153 -10.86 -12.49 6.05
C LYS A 153 -9.39 -12.59 5.65
N ALA A 154 -8.97 -11.81 4.66
CA ALA A 154 -7.60 -11.86 4.15
C ALA A 154 -6.59 -11.16 5.05
N GLY A 155 -5.34 -11.62 4.94
CA GLY A 155 -4.18 -10.88 5.39
C GLY A 155 -3.60 -10.06 4.24
N TYR A 156 -2.96 -8.95 4.55
CA TYR A 156 -2.25 -8.13 3.60
C TYR A 156 -0.84 -7.88 4.08
N ILE A 157 0.13 -7.99 3.18
CA ILE A 157 1.47 -7.45 3.36
C ILE A 157 1.60 -6.27 2.41
N THR A 158 1.90 -5.11 2.96
CA THR A 158 2.11 -3.88 2.19
C THR A 158 3.52 -3.39 2.44
N VAL A 159 4.26 -3.10 1.38
CA VAL A 159 5.58 -2.49 1.46
C VAL A 159 5.53 -1.16 0.73
N PHE A 160 6.02 -0.11 1.37
CA PHE A 160 6.38 1.13 0.69
C PHE A 160 7.90 1.21 0.63
N CYS A 161 8.43 1.45 -0.56
CA CYS A 161 9.86 1.53 -0.80
C CYS A 161 10.23 2.92 -1.32
N LEU A 162 11.20 3.56 -0.68
CA LEU A 162 11.95 4.65 -1.26
C LEU A 162 13.12 4.04 -2.04
N ILE A 163 13.00 4.02 -3.36
CA ILE A 163 14.02 3.43 -4.24
C ILE A 163 15.20 4.40 -4.35
N GLY A 164 16.40 3.89 -4.13
CA GLY A 164 17.65 4.63 -4.27
C GLY A 164 17.99 4.91 -5.73
N ALA A 165 18.78 5.96 -5.96
CA ALA A 165 19.33 6.23 -7.28
C ALA A 165 20.32 5.15 -7.73
N ALA A 166 20.22 4.74 -9.00
CA ALA A 166 21.09 3.74 -9.62
C ALA A 166 22.48 4.30 -10.01
#